data_AF-A0A2T1A1A6-F1
#
_entry.id   AF-A0A2T1A1A6-F1
#
_cell.length_a   1.000
_cell.length_b   1.000
_cell.length_c   1.000
_cell.angle_alpha   90.00
_cell.angle_beta   90.00
_cell.angle_gamma   90.00
#
_symmetry.space_group_name_H-M   'P 1'
#
loop_
_entity.id
_entity.type
_entity.pdbx_description
1 polymer ?
#
loop_
_entity_poly.entity_id
_entity_poly.type
_entity_poly.pdbx_seq_one_letter_code
_entity_poly.pdbx_strand_id
1 'polypeptide(L)'
;MRARIYRPARNAMTSGMAKTRKWVLDYVPTTAREVDPLMGWTSSSDTQSQVRLRFDSKEEALEYAKDHGIEVEVQEPKTRKPNLRAGGYGENFATNRRGPWTH
;
A
#
# COMPACT_ATOMS: atom_id res chain seq x y z
N MET A 1 17.51 2.29 -13.16
CA MET A 1 16.05 2.01 -13.10
C MET A 1 15.62 2.14 -11.64
N ARG A 2 14.51 2.83 -11.36
CA ARG A 2 14.08 3.15 -9.99
C ARG A 2 12.91 2.27 -9.58
N ALA A 3 12.88 1.86 -8.33
CA ALA A 3 11.75 1.15 -7.73
C ALA A 3 11.37 1.77 -6.39
N ARG A 4 10.16 1.44 -5.94
CA ARG A 4 9.66 1.80 -4.61
C ARG A 4 9.51 0.54 -3.77
N ILE A 5 9.95 0.61 -2.52
CA ILE A 5 9.73 -0.44 -1.52
C ILE A 5 8.73 0.09 -0.50
N TYR A 6 7.58 -0.56 -0.38
CA TYR A 6 6.51 -0.13 0.51
C TYR A 6 5.65 -1.30 1.00
N ARG A 7 4.83 -1.07 2.04
CA ARG A 7 3.73 -1.96 2.39
C ARG A 7 2.41 -1.40 1.85
N PRO A 8 1.61 -2.17 1.08
CA PRO A 8 0.36 -1.68 0.54
C PRO A 8 -0.60 -1.19 1.63
N ALA A 9 -1.26 -0.06 1.37
CA ALA A 9 -2.34 0.42 2.23
C ALA A 9 -3.57 -0.50 2.15
N ARG A 10 -4.38 -0.52 3.21
CA ARG A 10 -5.69 -1.20 3.19
C ARG A 10 -6.60 -0.49 2.18
N ASN A 11 -7.32 -1.26 1.36
CA ASN A 11 -8.38 -0.71 0.53
C ASN A 11 -9.44 -0.03 1.43
N ALA A 12 -9.75 1.23 1.17
CA ALA A 12 -10.72 1.99 1.97
C ALA A 12 -12.09 1.30 2.05
N MET A 13 -12.53 0.67 0.95
CA MET A 13 -13.84 0.05 0.79
C MET A 13 -13.98 -1.33 1.45
N THR A 14 -12.87 -1.97 1.86
CA THR A 14 -12.92 -3.32 2.45
C THR A 14 -12.15 -3.42 3.75
N SER A 15 -12.71 -4.07 4.76
CA SER A 15 -12.09 -4.16 6.09
C SER A 15 -10.84 -5.06 6.18
N GLY A 16 -10.61 -5.90 5.16
CA GLY A 16 -9.55 -6.92 5.17
C GLY A 16 -8.12 -6.35 5.19
N MET A 17 -7.28 -6.87 6.10
CA MET A 17 -5.89 -6.42 6.30
C MET A 17 -4.84 -7.36 5.70
N ALA A 18 -5.22 -8.51 5.13
CA ALA A 18 -4.27 -9.54 4.71
C ALA A 18 -3.23 -9.03 3.69
N LYS A 19 -3.66 -8.16 2.77
CA LYS A 19 -2.80 -7.61 1.70
C LYS A 19 -1.82 -6.52 2.15
N THR A 20 -1.88 -6.06 3.40
CA THR A 20 -1.00 -4.98 3.89
C THR A 20 0.26 -5.49 4.61
N ARG A 21 0.39 -6.81 4.80
CA ARG A 21 1.43 -7.40 5.66
C ARG A 21 2.79 -7.50 4.97
N LYS A 22 2.82 -7.87 3.69
CA LYS A 22 4.05 -8.08 2.91
C LYS A 22 4.61 -6.75 2.42
N TRP A 23 5.94 -6.68 2.31
CA TRP A 23 6.64 -5.61 1.62
C TRP A 23 6.58 -5.86 0.11
N VAL A 24 6.51 -4.79 -0.66
CA VAL A 24 6.40 -4.85 -2.12
C VAL A 24 7.48 -3.96 -2.73
N LEU A 25 8.26 -4.54 -3.64
CA LEU A 25 9.10 -3.80 -4.58
C LEU A 25 8.33 -3.67 -5.89
N ASP A 26 8.13 -2.43 -6.33
CA ASP A 26 7.35 -2.08 -7.51
C ASP A 26 8.17 -1.10 -8.35
N TYR A 27 8.40 -1.42 -9.63
CA TYR A 27 9.20 -0.58 -10.51
C TYR A 27 8.45 0.68 -10.91
N VAL A 28 9.17 1.80 -10.93
CA VAL A 28 8.62 3.07 -11.43
C VAL A 28 8.66 3.02 -12.96
N PRO A 29 7.55 3.32 -13.66
CA PRO A 29 7.54 3.39 -15.12
C PRO A 29 8.63 4.33 -15.62
N THR A 30 9.44 3.84 -16.56
CA THR A 30 10.54 4.57 -17.16
C THR A 30 10.12 5.33 -18.42
N THR A 31 9.07 4.87 -19.09
CA THR A 31 8.46 5.51 -20.25
C THR A 31 7.02 5.93 -19.97
N ALA A 32 6.57 7.00 -20.63
CA ALA A 32 5.18 7.39 -20.61
C ALA A 32 4.32 6.36 -21.34
N ARG A 33 3.07 6.19 -20.90
CA ARG A 33 2.10 5.37 -21.60
C ARG A 33 1.53 6.16 -22.77
N GLU A 34 1.31 5.49 -23.88
CA GLU A 34 0.74 6.08 -25.09
C GLU A 34 -0.61 5.43 -25.40
N VAL A 35 -1.41 6.11 -26.22
CA VAL A 35 -2.69 5.58 -26.70
C VAL A 35 -2.48 5.10 -28.13
N ASP A 36 -2.77 3.83 -28.37
CA ASP A 36 -2.70 3.24 -29.71
C ASP A 36 -3.69 3.95 -30.66
N PRO A 37 -3.25 4.39 -31.85
CA PRO A 37 -4.07 5.19 -32.76
C PRO A 37 -5.20 4.42 -33.44
N LEU A 38 -5.14 3.08 -33.48
CA LEU A 38 -6.12 2.26 -34.18
C LEU A 38 -7.27 1.83 -33.26
N MET A 39 -6.92 1.24 -32.11
CA MET A 39 -7.87 0.64 -31.16
C MET A 39 -8.08 1.49 -29.90
N GLY A 40 -7.23 2.49 -29.65
CA GLY A 40 -7.32 3.33 -28.45
C GLY A 40 -6.83 2.66 -27.16
N TRP A 41 -6.06 1.58 -27.25
CA TRP A 41 -5.53 0.89 -26.08
C TRP A 41 -4.32 1.60 -25.48
N THR A 42 -4.19 1.55 -24.15
CA THR A 42 -3.01 2.06 -23.46
C THR A 42 -1.82 1.14 -23.73
N SER A 43 -0.86 1.60 -24.51
CA SER A 43 0.38 0.88 -24.83
C SER A 43 1.56 1.39 -24.00
N SER A 44 2.56 0.53 -23.81
CA SER A 44 3.81 0.85 -23.13
C SER A 44 4.91 -0.08 -23.62
N SER A 45 6.10 0.44 -23.84
CA SER A 45 7.32 -0.35 -24.12
C SER A 45 8.00 -0.86 -22.85
N ASP A 46 7.65 -0.32 -21.68
CA ASP A 46 8.21 -0.71 -20.39
C ASP A 46 7.49 -1.95 -19.82
N THR A 47 8.18 -3.09 -19.90
CA THR A 47 7.71 -4.38 -19.38
C THR A 47 7.90 -4.52 -17.87
N GLN A 48 8.89 -3.83 -17.29
CA GLN A 48 9.21 -3.93 -15.86
C GLN A 48 8.13 -3.31 -14.98
N SER A 49 7.39 -2.33 -15.52
CA SER A 49 6.22 -1.72 -14.87
C SER A 49 5.10 -2.72 -14.50
N GLN A 50 5.13 -3.94 -15.04
CA GLN A 50 4.18 -5.01 -14.73
C GLN A 50 4.62 -5.90 -13.56
N VAL A 51 5.89 -5.84 -13.16
CA VAL A 51 6.49 -6.73 -12.16
C VAL A 51 6.30 -6.16 -10.76
N ARG A 52 5.79 -7.02 -9.86
CA ARG A 52 5.69 -6.73 -8.43
C ARG A 52 6.23 -7.88 -7.61
N LEU A 53 7.30 -7.62 -6.87
CA LEU A 53 7.93 -8.60 -6.00
C LEU A 53 7.44 -8.40 -4.58
N ARG A 54 7.21 -9.51 -3.85
CA ARG A 54 6.70 -9.49 -2.48
C ARG A 54 7.74 -10.12 -1.54
N PHE A 55 7.98 -9.45 -0.43
CA PHE A 55 8.95 -9.85 0.58
C PHE A 55 8.30 -9.87 1.97
N ASP A 56 8.94 -10.59 2.88
CA ASP A 56 8.43 -10.76 4.25
C ASP A 56 8.97 -9.65 5.15
N SER A 57 10.20 -9.23 4.91
CA SER A 57 10.89 -8.14 5.61
C SER A 57 11.27 -6.98 4.68
N LYS A 58 11.59 -5.83 5.28
CA LYS A 58 12.09 -4.66 4.53
C LYS A 58 13.52 -4.92 4.06
N GLU A 59 14.27 -5.61 4.89
CA GLU A 59 15.68 -5.93 4.75
C GLU A 59 15.89 -6.85 3.53
N GLU A 60 15.08 -7.90 3.38
CA GLU A 60 15.09 -8.76 2.18
C GLU A 60 14.86 -7.98 0.88
N ALA A 61 13.92 -7.03 0.89
CA ALA A 61 13.63 -6.22 -0.29
C ALA A 61 14.80 -5.28 -0.64
N LEU A 62 15.49 -4.76 0.38
CA LEU A 62 16.66 -3.88 0.21
C LEU A 62 17.89 -4.65 -0.26
N GLU A 63 18.12 -5.86 0.26
CA GLU A 63 19.19 -6.75 -0.16
C GLU A 63 19.00 -7.15 -1.63
N TYR A 64 17.79 -7.59 -2.00
CA TYR A 64 17.46 -7.88 -3.39
C TYR A 64 17.72 -6.69 -4.31
N ALA A 65 17.30 -5.48 -3.91
CA ALA A 65 17.53 -4.27 -4.68
C ALA A 65 19.03 -3.96 -4.84
N LYS A 66 19.83 -4.13 -3.78
CA LYS A 66 21.27 -3.90 -3.81
C LYS A 66 21.98 -4.89 -4.73
N ASP A 67 21.65 -6.17 -4.65
CA ASP A 67 22.26 -7.23 -5.46
C ASP A 67 21.97 -7.06 -6.96
N HIS A 68 20.82 -6.49 -7.30
CA HIS A 68 20.40 -6.24 -8.68
C HIS A 68 20.71 -4.82 -9.16
N GLY A 69 21.38 -3.99 -8.35
CA GLY A 69 21.74 -2.61 -8.71
C GLY A 69 20.54 -1.69 -8.94
N ILE A 70 19.44 -1.90 -8.21
CA ILE A 70 18.19 -1.14 -8.35
C ILE A 70 18.21 0.04 -7.36
N GLU A 71 18.03 1.26 -7.86
CA GLU A 71 17.81 2.44 -7.02
C GLU A 71 16.42 2.38 -6.38
N VAL A 72 16.34 2.42 -5.05
CA VAL A 72 15.07 2.28 -4.32
C VAL A 72 14.77 3.43 -3.39
N GLU A 73 13.50 3.87 -3.41
CA GLU A 73 12.93 4.73 -2.38
C GLU A 73 12.07 3.89 -1.43
N VAL A 74 12.33 3.99 -0.12
CA VAL A 74 11.58 3.26 0.90
C VAL A 74 10.48 4.14 1.46
N GLN A 75 9.24 3.65 1.43
CA GLN A 75 8.10 4.28 2.09
C GLN A 75 7.69 3.48 3.33
N GLU A 76 7.75 4.12 4.48
CA GLU A 76 7.39 3.47 5.74
C GLU A 76 5.89 3.23 5.87
N PRO A 77 5.48 2.07 6.41
CA PRO A 77 4.08 1.74 6.60
C PRO A 77 3.42 2.65 7.64
N LYS A 78 2.28 3.24 7.28
CA LYS A 78 1.42 3.95 8.22
C LYS A 78 0.46 2.96 8.89
N THR A 79 0.87 2.38 10.03
CA THR A 79 0.05 1.40 10.76
C THR A 79 -1.12 2.07 11.48
N ARG A 80 -2.31 1.45 11.39
CA ARG A 80 -3.48 1.94 12.12
C ARG A 80 -3.34 1.55 13.59
N LYS A 81 -3.49 2.52 14.49
CA LYS A 81 -3.60 2.23 15.93
C LYS A 81 -4.86 1.39 16.21
N PRO A 82 -4.82 0.44 17.17
CA PRO A 82 -6.04 -0.22 17.64
C PRO A 82 -7.02 0.83 18.15
N ASN A 83 -8.30 0.69 17.80
CA ASN A 83 -9.35 1.53 18.39
C ASN A 83 -9.84 0.84 19.66
N LEU A 84 -9.16 1.11 20.77
CA LEU A 84 -9.50 0.55 22.08
C LEU A 84 -10.44 1.53 22.79
N ARG A 85 -11.71 1.15 22.95
CA ARG A 85 -12.72 1.92 23.70
C ARG A 85 -12.70 1.48 25.16
N ALA A 86 -12.32 2.37 26.07
CA ALA A 86 -12.05 2.05 27.47
C ALA A 86 -13.30 1.50 28.21
N GLY A 87 -14.48 2.05 27.94
CA GLY A 87 -15.76 1.55 28.46
C GLY A 87 -16.54 0.68 27.45
N GLY A 88 -15.91 0.27 26.36
CA GLY A 88 -16.49 -0.63 25.36
C GLY A 88 -17.82 -0.15 24.77
N TYR A 89 -18.81 -1.05 24.72
CA TYR A 89 -20.15 -0.73 24.21
C TYR A 89 -20.93 0.20 25.17
N GLY A 90 -20.68 0.13 26.48
CA GLY A 90 -21.37 0.94 27.49
C GLY A 90 -21.15 2.44 27.34
N GLU A 91 -20.01 2.87 26.76
CA GLU A 91 -19.75 4.27 26.39
C GLU A 91 -20.79 4.87 25.45
N ASN A 92 -21.55 4.05 24.72
CA ASN A 92 -22.61 4.55 23.85
C ASN A 92 -23.74 5.24 24.64
N PHE A 93 -23.94 4.85 25.91
CA PHE A 93 -25.03 5.32 26.78
C PHE A 93 -24.54 6.07 28.03
N ALA A 94 -23.25 6.36 28.13
CA ALA A 94 -22.67 6.98 29.32
C ALA A 94 -23.20 8.41 29.53
N THR A 95 -23.58 8.73 30.77
CA THR A 95 -24.16 10.03 31.15
C THR A 95 -23.21 11.21 30.92
N ASN A 96 -21.90 10.97 30.89
CA ASN A 96 -20.87 11.98 30.64
C ASN A 96 -20.58 12.23 29.13
N ARG A 97 -21.33 11.60 28.23
CA ARG A 97 -21.16 11.76 26.78
C ARG A 97 -21.71 13.12 26.31
N ARG A 98 -20.92 13.84 25.50
CA ARG A 98 -21.29 15.18 24.99
C ARG A 98 -22.46 15.20 24.00
N GLY A 99 -22.78 14.07 23.36
CA GLY A 99 -23.92 13.96 22.44
C GLY A 99 -24.41 12.52 22.37
N PRO A 100 -25.73 12.29 22.35
CA PRO A 100 -26.28 10.93 22.40
C PRO A 100 -25.90 10.14 21.14
N TRP A 101 -25.74 8.82 21.29
CA TRP A 101 -25.68 7.93 20.12
C TRP A 101 -27.11 7.74 19.62
N THR A 102 -27.43 8.41 18.51
CA THR A 102 -28.74 8.31 17.82
C THR A 102 -28.51 7.79 16.41
N HIS A 103 -29.55 7.18 15.82
CA HIS A 103 -29.52 6.62 14.47
C HIS A 103 -29.51 7.70 13.40
#